data_AF-H3GUD7-F1
#
_entry.id   AF-H3GUD7-F1
#
_cell.length_a   1.000
_cell.length_b   1.000
_cell.length_c   1.000
_cell.angle_alpha   90.00
_cell.angle_beta   90.00
_cell.angle_gamma   90.00
#
_symmetry.space_group_name_H-M   'P 1'
#
loop_
_entity.id
_entity.type
_entity.pdbx_description
1 polymer ?
#
loop_
_entity_poly.entity_id
_entity_poly.type
_entity_poly.pdbx_seq_one_letter_code
_entity_poly.pdbx_strand_id
1 'polypeptide(L)'
;MATNSEVDVLTSVLSAMTVRHDDDHLVTQRPAATLKEILEKIRANKDQIRELDLKDMAVKKRKLRPSGGDLVGRVFQLNRTVLRLLLPDHEIGDAGASSMGNMLRANNTLQHLDLRGNEITAEGAGAISDALYGHESLEHLGLSSNKLGDAGAKAVAQVLPYNISLKYLGLANNGIGEEGGQALLDAVLQNRSLVMVQLVKNDIPQEILDKIRSALVVNKLMQKKAERDEEKELKKDEEREKELAKLRDEVLASNQDEDDSSDDSDEDDESLWI
;
A
#
# COMPACT_ATOMS: atom_id res chain seq x y z
N MET A 1 19.86 -24.25 -9.98
CA MET A 1 20.86 -23.71 -10.93
C MET A 1 20.09 -22.95 -11.97
N ALA A 2 20.28 -21.63 -12.04
CA ALA A 2 19.61 -20.80 -13.05
C ALA A 2 20.19 -21.15 -14.44
N THR A 3 19.33 -21.41 -15.42
CA THR A 3 19.70 -21.70 -16.81
C THR A 3 20.43 -20.49 -17.42
N ASN A 4 21.32 -20.69 -18.40
CA ASN A 4 22.10 -19.59 -19.02
C ASN A 4 21.22 -18.43 -19.54
N SER A 5 19.96 -18.66 -19.90
CA SER A 5 19.04 -17.58 -20.28
C SER A 5 18.55 -16.72 -19.10
N GLU A 6 18.50 -17.26 -17.88
CA GLU A 6 18.06 -16.54 -16.67
C GLU A 6 19.14 -15.58 -16.17
N VAL A 7 20.41 -15.92 -16.37
CA VAL A 7 21.54 -15.02 -16.10
C VAL A 7 21.55 -13.88 -17.11
N ASP A 8 21.22 -14.13 -18.38
CA ASP A 8 21.17 -13.08 -19.41
C ASP A 8 20.03 -12.08 -19.19
N VAL A 9 18.86 -12.54 -18.71
CA VAL A 9 17.72 -11.66 -18.35
C VAL A 9 18.05 -10.78 -17.15
N LEU A 10 18.91 -11.21 -16.22
CA LEU A 10 19.32 -10.39 -15.08
C LEU A 10 20.47 -9.42 -15.42
N THR A 11 21.34 -9.79 -16.37
CA THR A 11 22.60 -9.09 -16.69
C THR A 11 22.43 -7.94 -17.71
N SER A 12 21.30 -7.80 -18.41
CA SER A 12 21.09 -6.72 -19.39
C SER A 12 19.67 -6.16 -19.33
N VAL A 13 19.40 -5.17 -18.48
CA VAL A 13 17.99 -4.79 -18.18
C VAL A 13 17.70 -3.29 -18.10
N LEU A 14 18.73 -2.45 -18.16
CA LEU A 14 18.57 -1.03 -17.84
C LEU A 14 17.70 -0.25 -18.85
N SER A 15 17.73 -0.62 -20.14
CA SER A 15 16.93 0.11 -21.13
C SER A 15 15.41 -0.11 -21.00
N ALA A 16 14.97 -1.04 -20.15
CA ALA A 16 13.60 -1.52 -20.09
C ALA A 16 12.96 -1.42 -18.70
N MET A 17 13.62 -0.77 -17.74
CA MET A 17 13.13 -0.62 -16.38
C MET A 17 13.12 0.85 -16.00
N THR A 18 12.14 1.25 -15.20
CA THR A 18 12.09 2.58 -14.59
C THR A 18 12.15 2.44 -13.07
N VAL A 19 13.03 3.22 -12.44
CA VAL A 19 13.20 3.29 -10.98
C VAL A 19 12.97 4.73 -10.57
N ARG A 20 12.10 4.98 -9.58
CA ARG A 20 11.83 6.35 -9.07
C ARG A 20 12.31 6.51 -7.62
N HIS A 21 12.86 7.69 -7.33
CA HIS A 21 13.29 8.11 -6.00
C HIS A 21 12.32 9.16 -5.41
N ASP A 22 12.53 9.56 -4.14
CA ASP A 22 11.70 10.55 -3.43
C ASP A 22 11.67 11.94 -4.10
N ASP A 23 12.75 12.34 -4.75
CA ASP A 23 12.75 13.53 -5.60
C ASP A 23 12.17 13.14 -6.96
N ASP A 24 11.10 13.80 -7.40
CA ASP A 24 10.27 13.55 -8.62
C ASP A 24 11.04 13.60 -9.97
N HIS A 25 12.36 13.52 -9.91
CA HIS A 25 13.22 13.27 -11.04
C HIS A 25 13.21 11.80 -11.43
N LEU A 26 12.71 11.54 -12.65
CA LEU A 26 13.04 10.34 -13.42
C LEU A 26 14.56 10.29 -13.60
N VAL A 27 15.27 9.67 -12.67
CA VAL A 27 16.66 9.33 -12.87
C VAL A 27 16.67 8.07 -13.74
N THR A 28 16.72 8.28 -15.05
CA THR A 28 17.30 7.28 -15.96
C THR A 28 18.76 7.10 -15.52
N GLN A 29 19.00 6.23 -14.53
CA GLN A 29 20.35 6.02 -13.99
C GLN A 29 21.29 5.59 -15.12
N ARG A 30 22.53 6.06 -14.99
CA ARG A 30 23.66 5.85 -15.91
C ARG A 30 23.77 4.40 -16.40
N PRO A 31 24.36 4.14 -17.58
CA PRO A 31 24.17 2.91 -18.37
C PRO A 31 24.71 1.57 -17.83
N ALA A 32 25.00 1.42 -16.53
CA ALA A 32 25.83 0.33 -16.03
C ALA A 32 25.20 -0.68 -15.05
N ALA A 33 24.02 -0.43 -14.47
CA ALA A 33 23.45 -1.31 -13.44
C ALA A 33 22.52 -2.42 -13.98
N THR A 34 22.84 -3.67 -13.68
CA THR A 34 22.00 -4.84 -14.01
C THR A 34 20.72 -4.91 -13.14
N LEU A 35 19.67 -5.65 -13.56
CA LEU A 35 18.47 -5.88 -12.69
C LEU A 35 18.90 -6.49 -11.36
N LYS A 36 19.90 -7.35 -11.39
CA LYS A 36 20.53 -7.91 -10.19
C LYS A 36 21.09 -6.82 -9.28
N GLU A 37 21.82 -5.84 -9.80
CA GLU A 37 22.34 -4.73 -9.00
C GLU A 37 21.23 -3.84 -8.42
N ILE A 38 20.18 -3.57 -9.19
CA ILE A 38 19.02 -2.81 -8.70
C ILE A 38 18.32 -3.58 -7.57
N LEU A 39 18.13 -4.89 -7.74
CA LEU A 39 17.55 -5.74 -6.71
C LEU A 39 18.43 -5.83 -5.46
N GLU A 40 19.76 -5.86 -5.60
CA GLU A 40 20.68 -5.80 -4.44
C GLU A 40 20.63 -4.45 -3.72
N LYS A 41 20.47 -3.34 -4.44
CA LYS A 41 20.24 -2.02 -3.82
C LYS A 41 18.93 -1.97 -3.04
N ILE A 42 17.83 -2.43 -3.67
CA ILE A 42 16.51 -2.56 -3.04
C ILE A 42 16.59 -3.46 -1.80
N ARG A 43 17.25 -4.61 -1.91
CA ARG A 43 17.46 -5.55 -0.80
C ARG A 43 18.23 -4.91 0.35
N ALA A 44 19.23 -4.10 0.05
CA ALA A 44 20.03 -3.40 1.04
C ALA A 44 19.31 -2.21 1.69
N ASN A 45 18.06 -1.91 1.27
CA ASN A 45 17.34 -0.67 1.64
C ASN A 45 18.19 0.58 1.36
N LYS A 46 19.07 0.51 0.35
CA LYS A 46 19.96 1.59 -0.06
C LYS A 46 19.32 2.36 -1.20
N ASP A 47 19.57 3.66 -1.21
CA ASP A 47 18.93 4.64 -2.09
C ASP A 47 17.41 4.75 -1.80
N GLN A 48 16.86 5.96 -1.82
CA GLN A 48 15.44 6.24 -1.52
C GLN A 48 14.50 5.78 -2.64
N ILE A 49 14.64 4.53 -3.12
CA ILE A 49 13.83 3.98 -4.20
C ILE A 49 12.41 3.74 -3.66
N ARG A 50 11.43 4.37 -4.30
CA ARG A 50 10.00 4.25 -3.94
C ARG A 50 9.18 3.47 -4.94
N GLU A 51 9.62 3.41 -6.20
CA GLU A 51 8.93 2.68 -7.25
C GLU A 51 9.89 1.85 -8.09
N LEU A 52 9.51 0.60 -8.34
CA LEU A 52 10.10 -0.28 -9.34
C LEU A 52 9.06 -0.59 -10.42
N ASP A 53 9.26 -0.06 -11.63
CA ASP A 53 8.40 -0.31 -12.78
C ASP A 53 9.13 -1.15 -13.84
N LEU A 54 8.63 -2.37 -14.06
CA LEU A 54 9.18 -3.33 -15.03
C LEU A 54 8.29 -3.52 -16.27
N LYS A 55 7.28 -2.68 -16.51
CA LYS A 55 6.40 -2.76 -17.69
C LYS A 55 7.15 -2.89 -19.00
N ASP A 56 8.15 -2.04 -19.21
CA ASP A 56 8.86 -1.98 -20.49
C ASP A 56 9.70 -3.24 -20.75
N MET A 57 10.09 -3.97 -19.70
CA MET A 57 10.79 -5.26 -19.84
C MET A 57 9.90 -6.30 -20.50
N ALA A 58 8.63 -6.39 -20.08
CA ALA A 58 7.67 -7.33 -20.66
C ALA A 58 7.46 -7.04 -22.16
N VAL A 59 7.29 -5.76 -22.51
CA VAL A 59 7.12 -5.29 -23.90
C VAL A 59 8.34 -5.64 -24.75
N LYS A 60 9.55 -5.53 -24.20
CA LYS A 60 10.81 -5.87 -24.89
C LYS A 60 11.13 -7.36 -24.88
N LYS A 61 10.15 -8.22 -24.59
CA LYS A 61 10.27 -9.69 -24.54
C LYS A 61 11.29 -10.20 -23.51
N ARG A 62 11.55 -9.41 -22.46
CA ARG A 62 12.42 -9.76 -21.33
C ARG A 62 11.57 -10.06 -20.10
N LYS A 63 10.70 -11.06 -20.25
CA LYS A 63 9.77 -11.45 -19.19
C LYS A 63 10.53 -12.11 -18.03
N LEU A 64 10.13 -11.80 -16.80
CA LEU A 64 10.74 -12.38 -15.61
C LEU A 64 10.50 -13.89 -15.52
N ARG A 65 9.32 -14.36 -15.98
CA ARG A 65 8.86 -15.74 -15.81
C ARG A 65 8.77 -16.12 -14.32
N PRO A 66 8.39 -17.37 -13.97
CA PRO A 66 8.23 -17.73 -12.57
C PRO A 66 9.49 -17.55 -11.71
N SER A 67 10.68 -17.83 -12.25
CA SER A 67 11.94 -17.70 -11.52
C SER A 67 12.33 -16.25 -11.23
N GLY A 68 12.11 -15.33 -12.17
CA GLY A 68 12.29 -13.90 -11.93
C GLY A 68 11.27 -13.35 -10.94
N GLY A 69 10.01 -13.82 -11.01
CA GLY A 69 8.98 -13.48 -10.02
C GLY A 69 9.37 -13.92 -8.60
N ASP A 70 9.87 -15.15 -8.44
CA ASP A 70 10.37 -15.66 -7.15
C ASP A 70 11.54 -14.84 -6.61
N LEU A 71 12.49 -14.47 -7.47
CA LEU A 71 13.62 -13.62 -7.07
C LEU A 71 13.14 -12.25 -6.57
N VAL A 72 12.24 -11.60 -7.31
CA VAL A 72 11.67 -10.30 -6.91
C VAL A 72 10.93 -10.44 -5.58
N GLY A 73 10.09 -11.47 -5.41
CA GLY A 73 9.39 -11.74 -4.16
C GLY A 73 10.35 -11.84 -2.97
N ARG A 74 11.43 -12.64 -3.09
CA ARG A 74 12.44 -12.81 -2.04
C ARG A 74 13.20 -11.53 -1.71
N VAL A 75 13.52 -10.72 -2.72
CA VAL A 75 14.21 -9.43 -2.51
C VAL A 75 13.31 -8.45 -1.75
N PHE A 76 12.03 -8.40 -2.11
CA PHE A 76 11.09 -7.44 -1.54
C PHE A 76 10.60 -7.83 -0.13
N GLN A 77 10.75 -9.08 0.29
CA GLN A 77 10.43 -9.51 1.68
C GLN A 77 11.12 -8.64 2.74
N LEU A 78 12.37 -8.25 2.50
CA LEU A 78 13.18 -7.45 3.43
C LEU A 78 13.24 -5.97 3.06
N ASN A 79 12.70 -5.60 1.89
CA ASN A 79 12.66 -4.21 1.49
C ASN A 79 11.63 -3.43 2.32
N ARG A 80 11.97 -2.19 2.68
CA ARG A 80 11.11 -1.28 3.45
C ARG A 80 10.99 0.11 2.80
N THR A 81 11.63 0.32 1.65
CA THR A 81 11.69 1.63 0.99
C THR A 81 10.72 1.73 -0.18
N VAL A 82 10.56 0.65 -0.95
CA VAL A 82 9.71 0.62 -2.14
C VAL A 82 8.26 0.53 -1.74
N LEU A 83 7.47 1.47 -2.25
CA LEU A 83 6.03 1.58 -2.02
C LEU A 83 5.24 1.04 -3.21
N ARG A 84 5.84 1.01 -4.41
CA ARG A 84 5.15 0.68 -5.67
C ARG A 84 5.96 -0.34 -6.47
N LEU A 85 5.37 -1.50 -6.74
CA LEU A 85 5.96 -2.58 -7.52
C LEU A 85 5.06 -2.92 -8.71
N LEU A 86 5.57 -2.71 -9.93
CA LEU A 86 4.82 -2.91 -11.16
C LEU A 86 5.46 -4.00 -12.00
N LEU A 87 4.76 -5.13 -12.12
CA LEU A 87 5.21 -6.34 -12.80
C LEU A 87 4.22 -6.85 -13.86
N PRO A 88 3.58 -6.01 -14.69
CA PRO A 88 2.60 -6.52 -15.64
C PRO A 88 3.25 -7.31 -16.80
N ASP A 89 2.51 -8.28 -17.32
CA ASP A 89 2.84 -9.06 -18.54
C ASP A 89 4.14 -9.88 -18.46
N HIS A 90 4.54 -10.30 -17.26
CA HIS A 90 5.79 -11.03 -17.02
C HIS A 90 5.69 -12.56 -17.01
N GLU A 91 4.51 -13.13 -17.22
CA GLU A 91 4.28 -14.59 -17.18
C GLU A 91 4.84 -15.23 -15.90
N ILE A 92 4.70 -14.57 -14.74
CA ILE A 92 5.24 -15.13 -13.48
C ILE A 92 4.44 -16.35 -12.99
N GLY A 93 3.20 -16.53 -13.47
CA GLY A 93 2.32 -17.65 -13.13
C GLY A 93 2.02 -17.77 -11.63
N ASP A 94 1.45 -18.90 -11.25
CA ASP A 94 1.06 -19.17 -9.86
C ASP A 94 2.26 -19.28 -8.91
N ALA A 95 3.39 -19.83 -9.37
CA ALA A 95 4.61 -19.91 -8.58
C ALA A 95 5.18 -18.51 -8.24
N GLY A 96 5.17 -17.59 -9.20
CA GLY A 96 5.53 -16.20 -8.97
C GLY A 96 4.52 -15.50 -8.06
N ALA A 97 3.22 -15.71 -8.26
CA ALA A 97 2.17 -15.17 -7.41
C ALA A 97 2.28 -15.66 -5.95
N SER A 98 2.60 -16.93 -5.74
CA SER A 98 2.87 -17.50 -4.41
C SER A 98 4.06 -16.83 -3.73
N SER A 99 5.11 -16.55 -4.50
CA SER A 99 6.27 -15.78 -4.02
C SER A 99 5.90 -14.34 -3.65
N MET A 100 4.99 -13.70 -4.40
CA MET A 100 4.44 -12.39 -4.04
C MET A 100 3.57 -12.46 -2.78
N GLY A 101 2.77 -13.51 -2.61
CA GLY A 101 2.02 -13.74 -1.38
C GLY A 101 2.94 -13.85 -0.16
N ASN A 102 4.01 -14.66 -0.26
CA ASN A 102 5.03 -14.75 0.80
C ASN A 102 5.73 -13.42 1.06
N MET A 103 5.93 -12.60 0.03
CA MET A 103 6.49 -11.26 0.16
C MET A 103 5.54 -10.32 0.91
N LEU A 104 4.26 -10.28 0.56
CA LEU A 104 3.24 -9.47 1.23
C LEU A 104 3.09 -9.82 2.71
N ARG A 105 3.24 -11.10 3.10
CA ARG A 105 3.23 -11.49 4.52
C ARG A 105 4.34 -10.86 5.35
N ALA A 106 5.49 -10.58 4.73
CA ALA A 106 6.68 -10.05 5.41
C ALA A 106 6.90 -8.56 5.18
N ASN A 107 6.31 -7.99 4.12
CA ASN A 107 6.46 -6.61 3.71
C ASN A 107 5.21 -5.80 4.09
N ASN A 108 5.37 -4.86 5.01
CA ASN A 108 4.31 -3.95 5.46
C ASN A 108 4.51 -2.50 5.00
N THR A 109 5.31 -2.29 3.95
CA THR A 109 5.57 -0.95 3.38
C THR A 109 5.01 -0.81 1.98
N LEU A 110 4.85 -1.91 1.24
CA LEU A 110 4.32 -1.87 -0.11
C LEU A 110 2.87 -1.40 -0.10
N GLN A 111 2.57 -0.39 -0.91
CA GLN A 111 1.26 0.24 -1.03
C GLN A 111 0.58 -0.09 -2.37
N HIS A 112 1.37 -0.42 -3.40
CA HIS A 112 0.86 -0.67 -4.73
C HIS A 112 1.57 -1.86 -5.38
N LEU A 113 0.79 -2.86 -5.76
CA LEU A 113 1.27 -4.06 -6.45
C LEU A 113 0.45 -4.28 -7.73
N ASP A 114 1.11 -4.23 -8.88
CA ASP A 114 0.49 -4.48 -10.20
C ASP A 114 1.02 -5.78 -10.80
N LEU A 115 0.15 -6.80 -10.84
CA LEU A 115 0.42 -8.14 -11.37
C LEU A 115 -0.48 -8.45 -12.58
N ARG A 116 -0.92 -7.44 -13.34
CA ARG A 116 -1.76 -7.66 -14.52
C ARG A 116 -1.07 -8.53 -15.58
N GLY A 117 -1.79 -9.39 -16.29
CA GLY A 117 -1.23 -10.11 -17.44
C GLY A 117 -0.20 -11.20 -17.10
N ASN A 118 -0.24 -11.77 -15.90
CA ASN A 118 0.79 -12.68 -15.40
C ASN A 118 0.44 -14.17 -15.45
N GLU A 119 -0.66 -14.53 -16.11
CA GLU A 119 -1.18 -15.90 -16.18
C GLU A 119 -1.48 -16.52 -14.81
N ILE A 120 -1.80 -15.70 -13.82
CA ILE A 120 -2.18 -16.13 -12.47
C ILE A 120 -3.55 -16.82 -12.53
N THR A 121 -3.68 -17.99 -11.94
CA THR A 121 -4.94 -18.74 -11.85
C THR A 121 -5.58 -18.57 -10.47
N ALA A 122 -6.60 -19.36 -10.17
CA ALA A 122 -7.19 -19.42 -8.84
C ALA A 122 -6.17 -19.78 -7.74
N GLU A 123 -5.16 -20.60 -8.04
CA GLU A 123 -4.14 -21.02 -7.08
C GLU A 123 -3.26 -19.83 -6.63
N GLY A 124 -2.68 -19.11 -7.58
CA GLY A 124 -1.86 -17.94 -7.27
C GLY A 124 -2.68 -16.80 -6.67
N ALA A 125 -3.94 -16.64 -7.08
CA ALA A 125 -4.85 -15.68 -6.47
C ALA A 125 -5.17 -16.03 -5.02
N GLY A 126 -5.32 -17.33 -4.68
CA GLY A 126 -5.44 -17.79 -3.30
C GLY A 126 -4.23 -17.43 -2.46
N ALA A 127 -3.02 -17.69 -2.96
CA ALA A 127 -1.79 -17.36 -2.25
C ALA A 127 -1.63 -15.85 -1.98
N ILE A 128 -2.03 -15.00 -2.93
CA ILE A 128 -2.06 -13.54 -2.73
C ILE A 128 -3.16 -13.18 -1.71
N SER A 129 -4.35 -13.74 -1.84
CA SER A 129 -5.49 -13.44 -0.96
C SER A 129 -5.17 -13.77 0.49
N ASP A 130 -4.59 -14.93 0.76
CA ASP A 130 -4.22 -15.34 2.11
C ASP A 130 -3.18 -14.42 2.76
N ALA A 131 -2.39 -13.70 1.95
CA ALA A 131 -1.43 -12.72 2.41
C ALA A 131 -2.05 -11.33 2.67
N LEU A 132 -3.23 -11.05 2.10
CA LEU A 132 -3.97 -9.80 2.35
C LEU A 132 -4.73 -9.80 3.67
N TYR A 133 -4.96 -10.97 4.27
CA TYR A 133 -5.61 -11.08 5.56
C TYR A 133 -4.81 -10.34 6.63
N GLY A 134 -5.36 -9.25 7.17
CA GLY A 134 -4.68 -8.40 8.15
C GLY A 134 -3.50 -7.58 7.60
N HIS A 135 -3.35 -7.48 6.28
CA HIS A 135 -2.32 -6.62 5.68
C HIS A 135 -2.75 -5.16 5.76
N GLU A 136 -1.85 -4.28 6.23
CA GLU A 136 -2.21 -2.90 6.62
C GLU A 136 -1.71 -1.82 5.67
N SER A 137 -0.72 -2.10 4.81
CA SER A 137 -0.14 -1.06 3.93
C SER A 137 -0.61 -1.10 2.48
N LEU A 138 -1.04 -2.25 1.96
CA LEU A 138 -1.34 -2.40 0.54
C LEU A 138 -2.68 -1.74 0.21
N GLU A 139 -2.64 -0.65 -0.56
CA GLU A 139 -3.82 0.11 -0.96
C GLU A 139 -4.32 -0.25 -2.36
N HIS A 140 -3.45 -0.77 -3.22
CA HIS A 140 -3.76 -1.07 -4.61
C HIS A 140 -3.21 -2.42 -5.04
N LEU A 141 -4.12 -3.29 -5.51
CA LEU A 141 -3.79 -4.58 -6.08
C LEU A 141 -4.34 -4.71 -7.50
N GLY A 142 -3.46 -4.88 -8.48
CA GLY A 142 -3.80 -5.12 -9.87
C GLY A 142 -3.68 -6.61 -10.23
N LEU A 143 -4.80 -7.27 -10.50
CA LEU A 143 -4.87 -8.67 -10.96
C LEU A 143 -5.63 -8.81 -12.29
N SER A 144 -5.89 -7.71 -13.01
CA SER A 144 -6.58 -7.75 -14.30
C SER A 144 -5.81 -8.55 -15.38
N SER A 145 -6.50 -9.08 -16.38
CA SER A 145 -5.92 -9.89 -17.46
C SER A 145 -5.16 -11.13 -16.98
N ASN A 146 -5.70 -11.81 -15.95
CA ASN A 146 -5.22 -13.10 -15.49
C ASN A 146 -6.30 -14.18 -15.75
N LYS A 147 -6.18 -15.35 -15.12
CA LYS A 147 -7.04 -16.53 -15.34
C LYS A 147 -7.69 -16.98 -14.02
N LEU A 148 -8.12 -16.02 -13.19
CA LEU A 148 -8.62 -16.27 -11.83
C LEU A 148 -9.87 -17.16 -11.81
N GLY A 149 -10.82 -16.92 -12.72
CA GLY A 149 -12.13 -17.54 -12.70
C GLY A 149 -12.92 -17.25 -11.41
N ASP A 150 -14.04 -17.95 -11.23
CA ASP A 150 -14.87 -17.83 -10.02
C ASP A 150 -14.14 -18.26 -8.76
N ALA A 151 -13.30 -19.29 -8.84
CA ALA A 151 -12.53 -19.78 -7.69
C ALA A 151 -11.53 -18.74 -7.17
N GLY A 152 -10.79 -18.06 -8.07
CA GLY A 152 -9.90 -16.98 -7.68
C GLY A 152 -10.66 -15.75 -7.14
N ALA A 153 -11.80 -15.40 -7.74
CA ALA A 153 -12.66 -14.33 -7.24
C ALA A 153 -13.20 -14.62 -5.82
N LYS A 154 -13.62 -15.86 -5.56
CA LYS A 154 -14.05 -16.32 -4.22
C LYS A 154 -12.93 -16.24 -3.19
N ALA A 155 -11.70 -16.62 -3.55
CA ALA A 155 -10.55 -16.50 -2.66
C ALA A 155 -10.29 -15.05 -2.24
N VAL A 156 -10.33 -14.12 -3.20
CA VAL A 156 -10.20 -12.68 -2.92
C VAL A 156 -11.37 -12.19 -2.06
N ALA A 157 -12.61 -12.60 -2.39
CA ALA A 157 -13.79 -12.22 -1.65
C ALA A 157 -13.77 -12.64 -0.17
N GLN A 158 -13.21 -13.81 0.15
CA GLN A 158 -13.13 -14.31 1.53
C GLN A 158 -12.32 -13.42 2.47
N VAL A 159 -11.29 -12.73 1.95
CA VAL A 159 -10.38 -11.92 2.75
C VAL A 159 -10.74 -10.44 2.80
N LEU A 160 -11.50 -9.95 1.80
CA LEU A 160 -11.89 -8.54 1.70
C LEU A 160 -12.60 -7.99 2.96
N PRO A 161 -13.52 -8.70 3.65
CA PRO A 161 -14.15 -8.18 4.87
C PRO A 161 -13.16 -7.85 6.00
N TYR A 162 -12.00 -8.50 6.02
CA TYR A 162 -10.98 -8.35 7.06
C TYR A 162 -9.82 -7.44 6.66
N ASN A 163 -9.72 -7.09 5.37
CA ASN A 163 -8.69 -6.17 4.91
C ASN A 163 -9.18 -4.72 5.05
N ILE A 164 -8.39 -3.89 5.72
CA ILE A 164 -8.74 -2.48 6.00
C ILE A 164 -7.93 -1.48 5.17
N SER A 165 -6.90 -1.93 4.46
CA SER A 165 -5.97 -1.05 3.73
C SER A 165 -6.32 -0.92 2.25
N LEU A 166 -6.87 -1.97 1.64
CA LEU A 166 -7.06 -2.06 0.20
C LEU A 166 -8.20 -1.12 -0.23
N LYS A 167 -7.85 -0.15 -1.08
CA LYS A 167 -8.75 0.86 -1.65
C LYS A 167 -9.14 0.52 -3.09
N TYR A 168 -8.21 -0.08 -3.84
CA TYR A 168 -8.38 -0.44 -5.23
C TYR A 168 -8.06 -1.89 -5.51
N LEU A 169 -8.96 -2.56 -6.23
CA LEU A 169 -8.80 -3.94 -6.68
C LEU A 169 -9.09 -4.06 -8.19
N GLY A 170 -8.07 -4.46 -8.96
CA GLY A 170 -8.20 -4.71 -10.39
C GLY A 170 -8.48 -6.19 -10.67
N LEU A 171 -9.66 -6.53 -11.20
CA LEU A 171 -10.05 -7.89 -11.55
C LEU A 171 -10.62 -8.00 -12.98
N ALA A 172 -10.39 -7.01 -13.83
CA ALA A 172 -10.92 -6.99 -15.19
C ALA A 172 -10.33 -8.14 -16.03
N ASN A 173 -11.09 -8.71 -16.96
CA ASN A 173 -10.60 -9.75 -17.88
C ASN A 173 -9.98 -10.97 -17.14
N ASN A 174 -10.78 -11.63 -16.29
CA ASN A 174 -10.35 -12.77 -15.48
C ASN A 174 -11.22 -14.03 -15.63
N GLY A 175 -12.23 -13.98 -16.50
CA GLY A 175 -13.19 -15.08 -16.67
C GLY A 175 -14.05 -15.32 -15.42
N ILE A 176 -14.36 -14.25 -14.67
CA ILE A 176 -15.22 -14.33 -13.48
C ILE A 176 -16.67 -14.38 -13.95
N GLY A 177 -17.43 -15.37 -13.51
CA GLY A 177 -18.85 -15.56 -13.78
C GLY A 177 -19.74 -15.06 -12.63
N GLU A 178 -20.99 -15.53 -12.64
CA GLU A 178 -21.99 -15.15 -11.65
C GLU A 178 -21.59 -15.53 -10.21
N GLU A 179 -21.04 -16.73 -9.99
CA GLU A 179 -20.70 -17.18 -8.64
C GLU A 179 -19.57 -16.37 -8.02
N GLY A 180 -18.53 -16.05 -8.79
CA GLY A 180 -17.43 -15.19 -8.34
C GLY A 180 -17.89 -13.74 -8.16
N GLY A 181 -18.76 -13.27 -9.05
CA GLY A 181 -19.40 -11.96 -8.92
C GLY A 181 -20.23 -11.81 -7.65
N GLN A 182 -21.03 -12.82 -7.31
CA GLN A 182 -21.86 -12.81 -6.10
C GLN A 182 -20.99 -12.83 -4.83
N ALA A 183 -19.93 -13.65 -4.81
CA ALA A 183 -18.99 -13.66 -3.69
C ALA A 183 -18.33 -12.29 -3.49
N LEU A 184 -17.90 -11.63 -4.57
CA LEU A 184 -17.35 -10.29 -4.51
C LEU A 184 -18.37 -9.26 -3.99
N LEU A 185 -19.63 -9.35 -4.41
CA LEU A 185 -20.70 -8.49 -3.90
C LEU A 185 -20.86 -8.65 -2.38
N ASP A 186 -20.99 -9.88 -1.89
CA ASP A 186 -21.19 -10.16 -0.46
C ASP A 186 -20.01 -9.65 0.39
N ALA A 187 -18.79 -9.74 -0.16
CA ALA A 187 -17.58 -9.24 0.46
C ALA A 187 -17.51 -7.70 0.47
N VAL A 188 -17.84 -7.04 -0.65
CA VAL A 188 -17.82 -5.57 -0.77
C VAL A 188 -18.87 -4.93 0.15
N LEU A 189 -20.00 -5.58 0.39
CA LEU A 189 -21.02 -5.08 1.32
C LEU A 189 -20.52 -5.03 2.78
N GLN A 190 -19.58 -5.90 3.13
CA GLN A 190 -18.98 -6.01 4.47
C GLN A 190 -17.68 -5.21 4.61
N ASN A 191 -16.98 -4.96 3.50
CA ASN A 191 -15.77 -4.15 3.49
C ASN A 191 -16.09 -2.64 3.43
N ARG A 192 -15.29 -1.82 4.14
CA ARG A 192 -15.42 -0.34 4.17
C ARG A 192 -14.20 0.42 3.62
N SER A 193 -13.10 -0.27 3.34
CA SER A 193 -11.87 0.34 2.81
C SER A 193 -11.90 0.49 1.28
N LEU A 194 -12.53 -0.45 0.59
CA LEU A 194 -12.52 -0.57 -0.85
C LEU A 194 -13.46 0.45 -1.48
N VAL A 195 -12.91 1.24 -2.40
CA VAL A 195 -13.63 2.31 -3.12
C VAL A 195 -13.71 2.06 -4.62
N MET A 196 -12.93 1.12 -5.13
CA MET A 196 -12.90 0.80 -6.56
C MET A 196 -12.60 -0.68 -6.80
N VAL A 197 -13.46 -1.31 -7.60
CA VAL A 197 -13.22 -2.65 -8.15
C VAL A 197 -13.42 -2.59 -9.66
N GLN A 198 -12.39 -2.97 -10.43
CA GLN A 198 -12.52 -3.10 -11.88
C GLN A 198 -12.93 -4.52 -12.24
N LEU A 199 -14.13 -4.69 -12.81
CA LEU A 199 -14.67 -6.01 -13.22
C LEU A 199 -15.00 -6.09 -14.70
N VAL A 200 -14.59 -5.10 -15.52
CA VAL A 200 -14.88 -5.06 -16.95
C VAL A 200 -14.31 -6.28 -17.66
N LYS A 201 -14.97 -6.78 -18.72
CA LYS A 201 -14.59 -7.98 -19.47
C LYS A 201 -14.59 -9.26 -18.61
N ASN A 202 -15.57 -9.39 -17.72
CA ASN A 202 -15.90 -10.64 -17.05
C ASN A 202 -17.36 -11.02 -17.38
N ASP A 203 -17.73 -12.26 -17.12
CA ASP A 203 -19.05 -12.84 -17.41
C ASP A 203 -19.99 -12.70 -16.19
N ILE A 204 -19.90 -11.55 -15.49
CA ILE A 204 -20.72 -11.25 -14.31
C ILE A 204 -22.04 -10.60 -14.76
N PRO A 205 -23.20 -11.07 -14.29
CA PRO A 205 -24.49 -10.42 -14.55
C PRO A 205 -24.50 -8.93 -14.19
N GLN A 206 -25.11 -8.11 -15.05
CA GLN A 206 -25.13 -6.66 -14.88
C GLN A 206 -25.77 -6.22 -13.55
N GLU A 207 -26.76 -6.97 -13.08
CA GLU A 207 -27.41 -6.72 -11.77
C GLU A 207 -26.41 -6.77 -10.61
N ILE A 208 -25.50 -7.75 -10.61
CA ILE A 208 -24.46 -7.89 -9.59
C ILE A 208 -23.46 -6.74 -9.71
N LEU A 209 -23.05 -6.38 -10.93
CA LEU A 209 -22.13 -5.26 -11.18
C LEU A 209 -22.70 -3.93 -10.66
N ASP A 210 -23.98 -3.68 -10.87
CA ASP A 210 -24.64 -2.45 -10.41
C ASP A 210 -24.74 -2.41 -8.88
N LYS A 211 -25.06 -3.54 -8.23
CA LYS A 211 -25.04 -3.65 -6.77
C LYS A 211 -23.64 -3.39 -6.19
N ILE A 212 -22.59 -3.96 -6.81
CA ILE A 212 -21.20 -3.70 -6.40
C ILE A 212 -20.86 -2.21 -6.55
N ARG A 213 -21.23 -1.58 -7.68
CA ARG A 213 -21.00 -0.15 -7.91
C ARG A 213 -21.68 0.71 -6.84
N SER A 214 -22.94 0.44 -6.53
CA SER A 214 -23.67 1.15 -5.48
C SER A 214 -23.00 1.01 -4.11
N ALA A 215 -22.55 -0.19 -3.75
CA ALA A 215 -21.85 -0.43 -2.49
C ALA A 215 -20.51 0.36 -2.41
N LEU A 216 -19.73 0.39 -3.49
CA LEU A 216 -18.47 1.15 -3.55
C LEU A 216 -18.69 2.67 -3.46
N VAL A 217 -19.79 3.19 -4.03
CA VAL A 217 -20.17 4.60 -3.86
C VAL A 217 -20.47 4.91 -2.40
N VAL A 218 -21.18 4.03 -1.69
CA VAL A 218 -21.43 4.19 -0.25
C VAL A 218 -20.12 4.22 0.53
N ASN A 219 -19.19 3.29 0.28
CA ASN A 219 -17.88 3.29 0.94
C ASN A 219 -17.12 4.61 0.71
N LYS A 220 -17.08 5.10 -0.54
CA LYS A 220 -16.43 6.37 -0.89
C LYS A 220 -17.06 7.57 -0.18
N LEU A 221 -18.40 7.60 -0.05
CA LEU A 221 -19.09 8.67 0.67
C LEU A 221 -18.84 8.61 2.18
N MET A 222 -18.78 7.41 2.76
CA MET A 222 -18.49 7.22 4.18
C MET A 222 -17.07 7.67 4.53
N GLN A 223 -16.07 7.35 3.70
CA GLN A 223 -14.69 7.83 3.89
C GLN A 223 -14.61 9.36 3.82
N LYS A 224 -15.21 9.99 2.81
CA LYS A 224 -15.28 11.46 2.71
C LYS A 224 -16.02 12.12 3.87
N LYS A 225 -16.97 11.42 4.50
CA LYS A 225 -17.65 11.93 5.69
C LYS A 225 -16.71 11.85 6.89
N ALA A 226 -16.05 10.71 7.10
CA ALA A 226 -15.08 10.51 8.16
C ALA A 226 -13.96 11.57 8.12
N GLU A 227 -13.36 11.80 6.94
CA GLU A 227 -12.33 12.83 6.73
C GLU A 227 -12.80 14.23 7.14
N ARG A 228 -14.04 14.61 6.76
CA ARG A 228 -14.61 15.92 7.11
C ARG A 228 -14.95 16.06 8.59
N ASP A 229 -15.34 14.97 9.24
CA ASP A 229 -15.66 14.97 10.67
C ASP A 229 -14.36 15.03 11.49
N GLU A 230 -13.31 14.32 11.07
CA GLU A 230 -11.96 14.41 11.66
C GLU A 230 -11.36 15.81 11.51
N GLU A 231 -11.46 16.45 10.33
CA GLU A 231 -10.97 17.82 10.10
C GLU A 231 -11.68 18.85 11.00
N LYS A 232 -12.98 18.65 11.29
CA LYS A 232 -13.73 19.53 12.20
C LYS A 232 -13.30 19.35 13.65
N GLU A 233 -13.05 18.12 14.08
CA GLU A 233 -12.57 17.87 15.44
C GLU A 233 -11.17 18.44 15.64
N LEU A 234 -10.26 18.27 14.66
CA LEU A 234 -8.93 18.89 14.72
C LEU A 234 -8.99 20.42 14.86
N LYS A 235 -9.88 21.08 14.11
CA LYS A 235 -10.08 22.55 14.23
C LYS A 235 -10.57 22.96 15.61
N LYS A 236 -11.49 22.19 16.21
CA LYS A 236 -11.95 22.45 17.59
C LYS A 236 -10.82 22.25 18.60
N ASP A 237 -9.97 21.25 18.39
CA ASP A 237 -8.82 20.98 19.27
C ASP A 237 -7.81 22.13 19.20
N GLU A 238 -7.48 22.61 18.00
CA GLU A 238 -6.62 23.78 17.80
C GLU A 238 -7.19 25.07 18.44
N GLU A 239 -8.51 25.27 18.37
CA GLU A 239 -9.19 26.41 19.02
C GLU A 239 -9.11 26.29 20.55
N ARG A 240 -9.41 25.11 21.11
CA ARG A 240 -9.29 24.83 22.55
C ARG A 240 -7.86 25.02 23.06
N GLU A 241 -6.86 24.59 22.30
CA GLU A 241 -5.45 24.75 22.67
C GLU A 241 -5.04 26.24 22.68
N LYS A 242 -5.51 27.04 21.72
CA LYS A 242 -5.28 28.49 21.70
C LYS A 242 -5.94 29.21 22.88
N GLU A 243 -7.15 28.80 23.26
CA GLU A 243 -7.83 29.35 24.45
C GLU A 243 -7.09 29.00 25.75
N LEU A 244 -6.65 27.74 25.89
CA LEU A 244 -5.86 27.30 27.04
C LEU A 244 -4.50 28.02 27.13
N ALA A 245 -3.85 28.29 25.99
CA ALA A 245 -2.61 29.05 25.95
C ALA A 245 -2.80 30.48 26.45
N LYS A 246 -3.87 31.17 26.01
CA LYS A 246 -4.20 32.51 26.51
C LYS A 246 -4.46 32.53 28.01
N LEU A 247 -5.26 31.59 28.52
CA LEU A 247 -5.52 31.46 29.95
C LEU A 247 -4.23 31.21 30.76
N ARG A 248 -3.30 30.41 30.21
CA ARG A 248 -2.00 30.17 30.85
C ARG A 248 -1.16 31.45 30.92
N ASP A 249 -1.14 32.24 29.84
CA ASP A 249 -0.42 33.51 29.80
C ASP A 249 -1.04 34.52 30.78
N GLU A 250 -2.37 34.57 30.90
CA GLU A 250 -3.09 35.41 31.88
C GLU A 250 -2.75 35.03 33.34
N VAL A 251 -2.74 33.73 33.67
CA VAL A 251 -2.37 33.25 35.02
C VAL A 251 -0.90 33.54 35.35
N LEU A 252 -0.01 33.43 34.36
CA LEU A 252 1.41 33.77 34.55
C LEU A 252 1.59 35.28 34.79
N ALA A 253 0.84 36.12 34.10
CA ALA A 253 0.86 37.57 34.32
C ALA A 253 0.34 37.93 35.72
N SER A 254 -0.77 37.34 36.18
CA SER A 254 -1.31 37.63 37.52
C SER A 254 -0.41 37.18 38.67
N ASN A 255 0.38 36.13 38.49
CA ASN A 255 1.31 35.65 39.53
C ASN A 255 2.60 36.46 39.60
N GLN A 256 2.98 37.21 38.55
CA GLN A 256 4.12 38.14 38.60
C GLN A 256 3.77 39.44 39.34
N ASP A 257 2.51 39.83 39.37
CA ASP A 257 2.04 41.01 40.08
C ASP A 257 1.90 40.80 41.61
N GLU A 258 1.84 39.55 42.09
CA GLU A 258 1.76 39.24 43.54
C GLU A 258 3.15 39.14 44.21
N ASP A 259 4.21 38.72 43.48
CA ASP A 259 5.57 38.59 44.03
C ASP A 259 6.34 39.93 44.13
N ASP A 260 5.87 41.01 43.48
CA ASP A 260 6.50 42.34 43.54
C ASP A 260 5.91 43.24 44.64
N SER A 261 5.08 42.68 45.54
CA SER A 261 4.42 43.40 46.65
C SER A 261 4.93 43.05 48.06
N SER A 262 5.99 42.24 48.19
CA SER A 262 6.70 42.08 49.47
C SER A 262 7.96 42.96 49.52
N ASP A 263 7.75 44.27 49.47
CA ASP A 263 8.71 45.25 50.01
C ASP A 263 7.96 46.09 51.04
N ASP A 264 7.88 45.55 52.26
CA ASP A 264 7.87 46.38 53.45
C ASP A 264 8.78 45.71 54.47
N SER A 265 9.89 46.40 54.69
CA SER A 265 10.83 46.33 55.81
C SER A 265 10.26 45.74 57.09
N ASP A 266 10.99 44.81 57.68
CA ASP A 266 11.30 44.86 59.10
C ASP A 266 12.75 44.40 59.31
N GLU A 267 13.53 45.34 59.84
CA GLU A 267 14.83 45.13 60.45
C GLU A 267 14.72 44.11 61.61
N ASP A 268 15.82 43.39 61.84
CA ASP A 268 16.18 42.73 63.11
C ASP A 268 15.31 41.56 63.61
N ASP A 269 15.80 40.32 63.46
CA ASP A 269 16.19 39.52 64.64
C ASP A 269 17.07 38.32 64.26
N GLU A 270 18.38 38.45 64.50
CA GLU A 270 19.28 37.33 64.72
C GLU A 270 18.94 36.70 66.08
N SER A 271 17.99 35.77 66.18
CA SER A 271 17.84 34.89 67.35
C SER A 271 16.79 33.79 67.16
N LEU A 272 17.16 32.55 67.52
CA LEU A 272 16.36 31.32 67.52
C LEU A 272 16.25 30.73 66.10
N TRP A 273 16.97 29.67 65.75
CA TRP A 273 16.88 28.35 66.36
C TRP A 273 18.26 27.70 66.60
N ILE A 274 18.37 27.14 67.83
CA ILE A 274 19.25 26.02 68.20
C ILE A 274 18.83 24.78 67.42
#